data_AF-A0A162J4Q0-F1
#
_entry.id   AF-A0A162J4Q0-F1
#
_cell.length_a   1.000
_cell.length_b   1.000
_cell.length_c   1.000
_cell.angle_alpha   90.00
_cell.angle_beta   90.00
_cell.angle_gamma   90.00
#
_symmetry.space_group_name_H-M   'P 1'
#
loop_
_entity.id
_entity.type
_entity.pdbx_description
1 polymer ?
#
loop_
_entity_poly.entity_id
_entity_poly.type
_entity_poly.pdbx_seq_one_letter_code
_entity_poly.pdbx_strand_id
1 'polypeptide(L)'
;MKMKQYIGIFFIMSFCLFGEIREVTPLSELSNNILGEKAQKTSKVEKNSSKLSKEQKNAPIMSETTKYSRNISQKDSSQFVDISEQDNRNGVIYRQGENTAFTGVFALFMGDWIQYIETYKNGKLDGESSWYSQNGTQVLLEQYQAGKLHGSQLSYYENGNPKAEVMYDKGKITGVICFAKDGSILHKSIFNNGTGIWKLYWENGNLLETGKYTNFRKDGIWKKYNEDGSLESTLEYRNGKLLKETWG
;
A
#
# COMPACT_ATOMS: atom_id res chain seq x y z
N MET A 1 -2.01 32.21 8.87
CA MET A 1 -3.16 31.38 9.30
C MET A 1 -4.01 30.99 8.08
N LYS A 2 -3.79 29.79 7.53
CA LYS A 2 -4.71 29.07 6.61
C LYS A 2 -4.53 27.55 6.79
N MET A 3 -4.75 27.04 8.02
CA MET A 3 -5.00 25.61 8.19
C MET A 3 -6.40 25.30 7.65
N LYS A 4 -6.50 24.94 6.36
CA LYS A 4 -7.74 24.41 5.78
C LYS A 4 -7.57 22.92 5.50
N GLN A 5 -8.33 22.12 6.23
CA GLN A 5 -8.85 20.81 5.79
C GLN A 5 -7.85 19.67 5.48
N TYR A 6 -6.87 19.42 6.36
CA TYR A 6 -6.22 18.10 6.46
C TYR A 6 -7.05 17.04 7.21
N ILE A 7 -8.30 17.35 7.55
CA ILE A 7 -9.18 16.52 8.42
C ILE A 7 -9.56 15.19 7.76
N GLY A 8 -9.62 15.12 6.42
CA GLY A 8 -9.85 13.87 5.69
C GLY A 8 -8.59 13.00 5.52
N ILE A 9 -7.40 13.60 5.57
CA ILE A 9 -6.11 12.92 5.31
C ILE A 9 -5.56 12.26 6.59
N PHE A 10 -5.88 12.81 7.76
CA PHE A 10 -5.45 12.26 9.05
C PHE A 10 -5.95 10.82 9.33
N PHE A 11 -6.97 10.35 8.63
CA PHE A 11 -7.47 8.97 8.77
C PHE A 11 -6.60 7.93 8.04
N ILE A 12 -5.78 8.34 7.07
CA ILE A 12 -4.87 7.46 6.31
C ILE A 12 -3.66 7.04 7.17
N MET A 13 -3.27 7.86 8.15
CA MET A 13 -2.17 7.57 9.09
C MET A 13 -2.31 6.24 9.84
N SER A 14 -3.54 5.76 10.05
CA SER A 14 -3.76 4.45 10.70
C SER A 14 -3.73 3.28 9.72
N PHE A 15 -3.68 3.50 8.41
CA PHE A 15 -3.82 2.43 7.40
C PHE A 15 -2.52 2.07 6.67
N CYS A 16 -1.47 2.90 6.73
CA CYS A 16 -0.15 2.52 6.22
C CYS A 16 0.72 1.76 7.25
N LEU A 17 0.36 1.80 8.55
CA LEU A 17 1.12 1.11 9.61
C LEU A 17 0.76 -0.37 9.77
N PHE A 18 -0.48 -0.74 9.47
CA PHE A 18 -0.87 -2.14 9.33
C PHE A 18 -0.72 -2.53 7.86
N GLY A 19 -0.34 -3.79 7.59
CA GLY A 19 -0.07 -4.30 6.24
C GLY A 19 -1.30 -4.48 5.36
N GLU A 20 -2.26 -3.54 5.39
CA GLU A 20 -3.30 -3.45 4.37
C GLU A 20 -2.65 -3.00 3.05
N ILE A 21 -2.11 -3.98 2.32
CA ILE A 21 -2.11 -3.91 0.86
C ILE A 21 -3.57 -3.89 0.44
N ARG A 22 -4.11 -2.67 0.39
CA ARG A 22 -5.41 -2.40 -0.20
C ARG A 22 -5.26 -2.58 -1.71
N GLU A 23 -6.35 -3.00 -2.32
CA GLU A 23 -6.70 -2.48 -3.63
C GLU A 23 -6.98 -0.98 -3.43
N VAL A 24 -5.92 -0.15 -3.36
CA VAL A 24 -6.04 1.30 -3.10
C VAL A 24 -6.78 1.91 -4.28
N THR A 25 -8.03 2.31 -4.06
CA THR A 25 -8.70 3.28 -4.94
C THR A 25 -7.88 4.58 -4.88
N PRO A 26 -7.39 5.11 -6.01
CA PRO A 26 -6.55 6.31 -6.03
C PRO A 26 -7.16 7.46 -5.23
N LEU A 27 -6.33 8.39 -4.73
CA LEU A 27 -6.80 9.50 -3.88
C LEU A 27 -7.87 10.36 -4.60
N SER A 28 -7.77 10.45 -5.94
CA SER A 28 -8.74 11.07 -6.84
C SER A 28 -10.13 10.39 -6.89
N GLU A 29 -10.25 9.15 -6.42
CA GLU A 29 -11.49 8.38 -6.31
C GLU A 29 -12.05 8.48 -4.88
N LEU A 30 -11.18 8.53 -3.87
CA LEU A 30 -11.53 8.77 -2.46
C LEU A 30 -12.09 10.18 -2.19
N SER A 31 -11.64 11.20 -2.93
CA SER A 31 -12.13 12.59 -2.77
C SER A 31 -13.64 12.73 -2.97
N ASN A 32 -14.26 11.86 -3.77
CA ASN A 32 -15.71 11.85 -4.01
C ASN A 32 -16.51 11.27 -2.82
N ASN A 33 -15.89 10.42 -1.99
CA ASN A 33 -16.56 9.71 -0.90
C ASN A 33 -16.43 10.41 0.48
N ILE A 34 -15.47 11.32 0.65
CA ILE A 34 -15.22 12.02 1.92
C ILE A 34 -16.34 13.01 2.31
N LEU A 35 -17.30 13.28 1.43
CA LEU A 35 -18.53 14.01 1.76
C LEU A 35 -19.58 13.15 2.50
N GLY A 36 -19.35 11.84 2.65
CA GLY A 36 -20.26 10.88 3.28
C GLY A 36 -19.75 10.26 4.59
N GLU A 37 -20.41 10.63 5.69
CA GLU A 37 -20.56 9.86 6.94
C GLU A 37 -19.43 9.84 7.99
N LYS A 38 -19.79 9.38 9.21
CA LYS A 38 -19.18 9.78 10.50
C LYS A 38 -18.57 8.62 11.30
N ALA A 39 -17.55 8.97 12.06
CA ALA A 39 -16.74 8.15 12.97
C ALA A 39 -17.44 7.44 14.15
N GLN A 40 -16.82 6.34 14.63
CA GLN A 40 -16.62 5.90 16.04
C GLN A 40 -15.51 4.80 16.01
N LYS A 41 -14.34 4.86 16.69
CA LYS A 41 -13.99 4.83 18.15
C LYS A 41 -14.53 3.54 18.81
N THR A 42 -13.75 2.62 19.41
CA THR A 42 -12.74 2.77 20.51
C THR A 42 -11.85 1.52 20.76
N SER A 43 -10.55 1.73 21.11
CA SER A 43 -9.69 1.14 22.20
C SER A 43 -10.08 -0.17 22.95
N LYS A 44 -9.19 -1.03 23.54
CA LYS A 44 -7.85 -0.87 24.20
C LYS A 44 -7.31 -2.26 24.70
N VAL A 45 -5.98 -2.57 24.63
CA VAL A 45 -5.06 -3.09 25.71
C VAL A 45 -5.41 -4.43 26.49
N GLU A 46 -4.54 -5.42 26.85
CA GLU A 46 -3.09 -5.48 27.21
C GLU A 46 -2.36 -6.90 27.20
N LYS A 47 -1.01 -6.90 27.03
CA LYS A 47 0.13 -7.81 27.42
C LYS A 47 -0.03 -9.29 27.92
N ASN A 48 0.80 -10.21 27.37
CA ASN A 48 1.97 -10.93 28.02
C ASN A 48 2.48 -12.12 27.14
N SER A 49 3.75 -12.17 26.67
CA SER A 49 4.93 -12.90 27.23
C SER A 49 4.81 -14.45 27.35
N SER A 50 5.76 -15.34 26.97
CA SER A 50 7.17 -15.19 26.51
C SER A 50 7.81 -16.44 25.85
N LYS A 51 8.86 -16.22 25.01
CA LYS A 51 10.16 -16.95 24.86
C LYS A 51 10.34 -18.34 24.17
N LEU A 52 11.35 -18.35 23.28
CA LEU A 52 12.35 -19.42 22.94
C LEU A 52 11.87 -20.62 22.07
N SER A 53 12.63 -21.18 21.10
CA SER A 53 14.05 -21.00 20.72
C SER A 53 14.38 -21.44 19.27
N LYS A 54 15.36 -20.74 18.64
CA LYS A 54 16.53 -21.20 17.83
C LYS A 54 16.54 -22.57 17.10
N GLU A 55 17.23 -22.79 15.96
CA GLU A 55 17.92 -21.95 14.94
C GLU A 55 18.56 -22.88 13.87
N GLN A 56 19.06 -22.34 12.73
CA GLN A 56 20.04 -22.91 11.77
C GLN A 56 19.53 -23.87 10.67
N LYS A 57 20.02 -23.82 9.41
CA LYS A 57 20.93 -22.89 8.67
C LYS A 57 20.84 -23.22 7.15
N ASN A 58 20.98 -22.24 6.24
CA ASN A 58 22.03 -22.21 5.19
C ASN A 58 21.87 -21.11 4.10
N ALA A 59 23.00 -20.46 3.81
CA ALA A 59 23.44 -19.76 2.58
C ALA A 59 22.57 -18.63 1.94
N PRO A 60 23.10 -17.42 1.72
CA PRO A 60 22.34 -16.28 1.18
C PRO A 60 22.47 -16.10 -0.34
N ILE A 61 21.34 -15.83 -1.01
CA ILE A 61 21.29 -15.34 -2.40
C ILE A 61 21.35 -13.80 -2.34
N MET A 62 22.55 -13.25 -2.34
CA MET A 62 22.81 -11.84 -2.02
C MET A 62 23.36 -11.06 -3.22
N SER A 63 22.54 -10.80 -4.25
CA SER A 63 23.00 -10.06 -5.44
C SER A 63 21.98 -9.17 -6.19
N GLU A 64 20.70 -9.09 -5.79
CA GLU A 64 19.67 -8.37 -6.58
C GLU A 64 18.84 -7.30 -5.83
N THR A 65 18.94 -7.20 -4.50
CA THR A 65 18.03 -6.37 -3.67
C THR A 65 18.42 -4.89 -3.52
N THR A 66 19.62 -4.47 -3.92
CA THR A 66 20.18 -3.13 -3.60
C THR A 66 19.62 -1.94 -4.40
N LYS A 67 18.50 -2.10 -5.11
CA LYS A 67 18.03 -1.11 -6.12
C LYS A 67 16.83 -0.24 -5.71
N TYR A 68 16.21 -0.49 -4.57
CA TYR A 68 14.79 -0.13 -4.39
C TYR A 68 14.43 0.98 -3.39
N SER A 69 15.36 1.50 -2.58
CA SER A 69 15.10 2.66 -1.71
C SER A 69 15.69 3.94 -2.30
N ARG A 70 14.84 4.91 -2.65
CA ARG A 70 15.27 6.24 -3.15
C ARG A 70 14.91 7.31 -2.12
N ASN A 71 15.92 7.90 -1.49
CA ASN A 71 15.75 9.10 -0.67
C ASN A 71 15.57 10.31 -1.58
N ILE A 72 14.46 11.04 -1.46
CA ILE A 72 14.24 12.30 -2.19
C ILE A 72 15.08 13.40 -1.53
N SER A 73 15.92 14.08 -2.31
CA SER A 73 16.68 15.24 -1.80
C SER A 73 15.83 16.51 -1.82
N GLN A 74 16.19 17.52 -1.01
CA GLN A 74 15.58 18.86 -1.08
C GLN A 74 15.71 19.53 -2.46
N LYS A 75 16.60 19.04 -3.33
CA LYS A 75 16.71 19.53 -4.71
C LYS A 75 15.64 18.92 -5.61
N ASP A 76 15.29 17.66 -5.37
CA ASP A 76 14.30 16.90 -6.15
C ASP A 76 12.85 17.26 -5.80
N SER A 77 12.60 17.95 -4.69
CA SER A 77 11.27 18.42 -4.31
C SER A 77 10.85 19.72 -4.99
N SER A 78 11.80 20.52 -5.48
CA SER A 78 11.54 21.84 -6.09
C SER A 78 10.80 21.80 -7.44
N GLN A 79 10.70 20.61 -8.04
CA GLN A 79 10.00 20.29 -9.29
C GLN A 79 8.57 19.75 -9.05
N PHE A 80 8.15 19.55 -7.79
CA PHE A 80 6.82 19.02 -7.48
C PHE A 80 5.81 20.14 -7.26
N VAL A 81 4.57 19.91 -7.70
CA VAL A 81 3.44 20.81 -7.45
C VAL A 81 2.73 20.37 -6.17
N ASP A 82 2.25 21.31 -5.34
CA ASP A 82 1.49 20.95 -4.14
C ASP A 82 0.18 20.25 -4.54
N ILE A 83 -0.14 19.12 -3.90
CA ILE A 83 -1.32 18.31 -4.21
C ILE A 83 -2.65 19.08 -4.04
N SER A 84 -2.67 20.15 -3.24
CA SER A 84 -3.83 21.04 -3.11
C SER A 84 -4.09 21.91 -4.35
N GLU A 85 -3.15 21.97 -5.30
CA GLU A 85 -3.33 22.59 -6.62
C GLU A 85 -3.93 21.64 -7.67
N GLN A 86 -4.26 20.38 -7.32
CA GLN A 86 -5.00 19.49 -8.22
C GLN A 86 -6.39 20.06 -8.56
N ASP A 87 -6.81 19.83 -9.81
CA ASP A 87 -8.15 20.10 -10.32
C ASP A 87 -8.61 18.89 -11.15
N ASN A 88 -9.52 18.08 -10.59
CA ASN A 88 -10.02 16.87 -11.22
C ASN A 88 -11.27 17.18 -12.06
N ARG A 89 -11.11 17.15 -13.39
CA ARG A 89 -12.19 17.40 -14.35
C ARG A 89 -12.56 16.08 -15.03
N ASN A 90 -13.60 15.42 -14.54
CA ASN A 90 -14.12 14.15 -15.06
C ASN A 90 -13.08 13.00 -15.13
N GLY A 91 -12.22 12.88 -14.11
CA GLY A 91 -11.18 11.85 -14.05
C GLY A 91 -9.92 12.17 -14.86
N VAL A 92 -9.78 13.41 -15.33
CA VAL A 92 -8.54 13.95 -15.89
C VAL A 92 -8.04 15.05 -14.96
N ILE A 93 -6.81 14.90 -14.47
CA ILE A 93 -6.18 15.86 -13.56
C ILE A 93 -5.54 17.01 -14.33
N TYR A 94 -5.78 18.21 -13.84
CA TYR A 94 -5.18 19.48 -14.24
C TYR A 94 -4.52 20.11 -13.01
N ARG A 95 -3.66 21.10 -13.25
CA ARG A 95 -3.30 22.07 -12.22
C ARG A 95 -4.32 23.21 -12.22
N GLN A 96 -4.65 23.77 -11.06
CA GLN A 96 -5.54 24.92 -10.94
C GLN A 96 -5.09 26.08 -11.84
N GLY A 97 -6.03 26.63 -12.61
CA GLY A 97 -5.77 27.69 -13.60
C GLY A 97 -5.24 27.22 -14.96
N GLU A 98 -4.82 25.96 -15.10
CA GLU A 98 -4.36 25.40 -16.38
C GLU A 98 -5.51 24.76 -17.19
N ASN A 99 -5.40 24.81 -18.52
CA ASN A 99 -6.35 24.17 -19.45
C ASN A 99 -5.77 22.93 -20.16
N THR A 100 -4.52 22.60 -19.87
CA THR A 100 -3.80 21.40 -20.35
C THR A 100 -3.79 20.32 -19.29
N ALA A 101 -4.07 19.07 -19.67
CA ALA A 101 -4.06 17.95 -18.73
C ALA A 101 -2.64 17.74 -18.16
N PHE A 102 -2.55 17.62 -16.83
CA PHE A 102 -1.29 17.75 -16.11
C PHE A 102 -0.30 16.63 -16.45
N THR A 103 0.98 16.98 -16.57
CA THR A 103 2.09 16.03 -16.71
C THR A 103 3.23 16.48 -15.81
N GLY A 104 3.62 15.64 -14.86
CA GLY A 104 4.53 16.02 -13.78
C GLY A 104 4.22 15.25 -12.49
N VAL A 105 4.67 15.77 -11.36
CA VAL A 105 4.48 15.13 -10.04
C VAL A 105 3.75 16.09 -9.11
N PHE A 106 2.69 15.60 -8.46
CA PHE A 106 2.08 16.24 -7.30
C PHE A 106 2.68 15.67 -6.01
N ALA A 107 2.81 16.50 -4.97
CA ALA A 107 3.31 16.10 -3.67
C ALA A 107 2.46 16.67 -2.52
N LEU A 108 2.23 15.83 -1.51
CA LEU A 108 1.64 16.22 -0.22
C LEU A 108 2.75 16.67 0.73
N PHE A 109 2.87 17.99 0.91
CA PHE A 109 3.83 18.59 1.84
C PHE A 109 3.24 18.69 3.25
N MET A 110 3.97 18.20 4.24
CA MET A 110 3.60 18.19 5.66
C MET A 110 4.51 19.15 6.45
N GLY A 111 4.54 20.41 6.03
CA GLY A 111 5.61 21.35 6.38
C GLY A 111 6.81 21.11 5.46
N ASP A 112 8.00 20.93 6.04
CA ASP A 112 9.25 20.84 5.28
C ASP A 112 9.57 19.42 4.73
N TRP A 113 8.69 18.43 4.96
CA TRP A 113 8.83 17.06 4.46
C TRP A 113 7.65 16.64 3.58
N ILE A 114 7.88 15.69 2.67
CA ILE A 114 6.87 15.15 1.76
C ILE A 114 6.34 13.85 2.35
N GLN A 115 5.01 13.72 2.48
CA GLN A 115 4.36 12.50 2.94
C GLN A 115 3.98 11.56 1.79
N TYR A 116 3.61 12.12 0.64
CA TYR A 116 3.10 11.36 -0.50
C TYR A 116 3.43 12.07 -1.82
N ILE A 117 3.67 11.30 -2.89
CA ILE A 117 3.78 11.81 -4.27
C ILE A 117 2.94 10.97 -5.24
N GLU A 118 2.47 11.61 -6.31
CA GLU A 118 1.77 10.99 -7.43
C GLU A 118 2.36 11.49 -8.77
N THR A 119 2.77 10.59 -9.65
CA THR A 119 3.23 10.95 -11.02
C THR A 119 2.07 10.85 -12.02
N TYR A 120 1.91 11.91 -12.82
CA TYR A 120 0.87 12.05 -13.82
C TYR A 120 1.43 12.27 -15.22
N LYS A 121 0.69 11.78 -16.21
CA LYS A 121 0.89 12.03 -17.64
C LYS A 121 -0.44 12.24 -18.33
N ASN A 122 -0.59 13.36 -19.03
CA ASN A 122 -1.85 13.75 -19.69
C ASN A 122 -3.08 13.65 -18.76
N GLY A 123 -2.91 14.04 -17.49
CA GLY A 123 -3.94 14.03 -16.45
C GLY A 123 -4.34 12.66 -15.90
N LYS A 124 -3.58 11.60 -16.17
CA LYS A 124 -3.78 10.25 -15.59
C LYS A 124 -2.54 9.81 -14.81
N LEU A 125 -2.73 9.03 -13.74
CA LEU A 125 -1.62 8.40 -13.01
C LEU A 125 -0.81 7.50 -13.95
N ASP A 126 0.47 7.81 -14.11
CA ASP A 126 1.37 7.14 -15.05
C ASP A 126 2.81 7.38 -14.56
N GLY A 127 3.45 6.34 -14.03
CA GLY A 127 4.71 6.43 -13.30
C GLY A 127 4.60 6.02 -11.84
N GLU A 128 5.53 6.50 -11.01
CA GLU A 128 5.64 6.14 -9.60
C GLU A 128 4.71 7.00 -8.72
N SER A 129 4.02 6.37 -7.77
CA SER A 129 3.43 7.05 -6.60
C SER A 129 4.09 6.48 -5.34
N SER A 130 4.29 7.28 -4.30
CA SER A 130 5.05 6.82 -3.12
C SER A 130 4.69 7.53 -1.84
N TRP A 131 4.60 6.77 -0.75
CA TRP A 131 4.46 7.27 0.61
C TRP A 131 5.79 7.22 1.36
N TYR A 132 6.01 8.23 2.19
CA TYR A 132 7.19 8.39 3.01
C TYR A 132 6.79 8.51 4.49
N SER A 133 7.64 7.98 5.38
CA SER A 133 7.57 8.26 6.80
C SER A 133 7.98 9.70 7.09
N GLN A 134 7.71 10.21 8.29
CA GLN A 134 8.15 11.53 8.73
C GLN A 134 9.68 11.73 8.64
N ASN A 135 10.45 10.64 8.67
CA ASN A 135 11.91 10.66 8.57
C ASN A 135 12.41 10.61 7.12
N GLY A 136 11.52 10.64 6.13
CA GLY A 136 11.84 10.57 4.70
C GLY A 136 12.07 9.14 4.16
N THR A 137 11.93 8.10 4.97
CA THR A 137 12.03 6.70 4.52
C THR A 137 10.81 6.35 3.67
N GLN A 138 11.00 5.86 2.45
CA GLN A 138 9.93 5.33 1.61
C GLN A 138 9.31 4.09 2.28
N VAL A 139 8.00 4.10 2.53
CA VAL A 139 7.29 2.98 3.19
C VAL A 139 6.46 2.15 2.20
N LEU A 140 6.02 2.78 1.11
CA LEU A 140 5.24 2.15 0.05
C LEU A 140 5.51 2.87 -1.28
N LEU A 141 5.74 2.09 -2.33
CA LEU A 141 5.92 2.50 -3.72
C LEU A 141 4.88 1.78 -4.59
N GLU A 142 4.23 2.50 -5.48
CA GLU A 142 3.26 1.98 -6.45
C GLU A 142 3.64 2.41 -7.86
N GLN A 143 3.46 1.51 -8.82
CA GLN A 143 3.68 1.79 -10.24
C GLN A 143 2.33 1.81 -10.97
N TYR A 144 2.06 2.90 -11.67
CA TYR A 144 0.85 3.11 -12.46
C TYR A 144 1.14 3.26 -13.95
N GLN A 145 0.21 2.81 -14.78
CA GLN A 145 0.17 3.08 -16.21
C GLN A 145 -1.27 3.42 -16.61
N ALA A 146 -1.47 4.57 -17.26
CA ALA A 146 -2.74 5.07 -17.76
C ALA A 146 -3.92 5.01 -16.75
N GLY A 147 -3.64 5.26 -15.47
CA GLY A 147 -4.60 5.27 -14.37
C GLY A 147 -4.80 3.93 -13.64
N LYS A 148 -3.97 2.91 -13.88
CA LYS A 148 -4.08 1.59 -13.23
C LYS A 148 -2.74 1.08 -12.72
N LEU A 149 -2.74 0.36 -11.59
CA LEU A 149 -1.55 -0.34 -11.10
C LEU A 149 -1.00 -1.29 -12.19
N HIS A 150 0.29 -1.18 -12.49
CA HIS A 150 0.98 -1.99 -13.49
C HIS A 150 2.49 -2.00 -13.17
N GLY A 151 3.07 -3.19 -13.09
CA GLY A 151 4.38 -3.39 -12.46
C GLY A 151 4.21 -3.80 -11.00
N SER A 152 5.04 -3.27 -10.10
CA SER A 152 5.07 -3.68 -8.70
C SER A 152 4.53 -2.60 -7.75
N GLN A 153 3.78 -3.06 -6.74
CA GLN A 153 3.58 -2.34 -5.48
C GLN A 153 4.56 -2.93 -4.45
N LEU A 154 5.43 -2.09 -3.90
CA LEU A 154 6.50 -2.47 -2.98
C LEU A 154 6.28 -1.78 -1.63
N SER A 155 6.08 -2.57 -0.58
CA SER A 155 6.11 -2.10 0.81
C SER A 155 7.46 -2.40 1.45
N TYR A 156 7.90 -1.56 2.38
CA TYR A 156 9.22 -1.66 3.01
C TYR A 156 9.13 -1.75 4.52
N TYR A 157 10.14 -2.37 5.13
CA TYR A 157 10.43 -2.29 6.55
C TYR A 157 11.18 -0.99 6.89
N GLU A 158 11.21 -0.61 8.17
CA GLU A 158 11.95 0.57 8.66
C GLU A 158 13.44 0.57 8.29
N ASN A 159 14.05 -0.62 8.10
CA ASN A 159 15.44 -0.79 7.68
C ASN A 159 15.65 -0.63 6.15
N GLY A 160 14.60 -0.35 5.39
CA GLY A 160 14.64 -0.19 3.93
C GLY A 160 14.60 -1.50 3.14
N ASN A 161 14.58 -2.67 3.78
CA ASN A 161 14.37 -3.94 3.08
C ASN A 161 12.91 -4.05 2.61
N PRO A 162 12.63 -4.69 1.46
CA PRO A 162 11.26 -4.98 1.05
C PRO A 162 10.57 -5.88 2.08
N LYS A 163 9.29 -5.62 2.34
CA LYS A 163 8.38 -6.38 3.21
C LYS A 163 7.45 -7.25 2.38
N ALA A 164 6.84 -6.65 1.36
CA ALA A 164 6.09 -7.37 0.34
C ALA A 164 6.15 -6.66 -1.01
N GLU A 165 6.16 -7.47 -2.07
CA GLU A 165 5.98 -7.08 -3.46
C GLU A 165 4.69 -7.70 -3.98
N VAL A 166 3.76 -6.88 -4.47
CA VAL A 166 2.56 -7.35 -5.19
C VAL A 166 2.65 -6.91 -6.63
N MET A 167 2.55 -7.87 -7.54
CA MET A 167 2.71 -7.66 -8.98
C MET A 167 1.34 -7.45 -9.63
N TYR A 168 1.25 -6.50 -10.55
CA TYR A 168 0.05 -6.11 -11.26
C TYR A 168 0.27 -6.03 -12.78
N ASP A 169 -0.69 -6.50 -13.57
CA ASP A 169 -0.85 -6.13 -14.98
C ASP A 169 -2.20 -5.43 -15.20
N LYS A 170 -2.16 -4.13 -15.56
CA LYS A 170 -3.34 -3.32 -15.94
C LYS A 170 -4.46 -3.37 -14.90
N GLY A 171 -4.08 -3.30 -13.63
CA GLY A 171 -4.96 -3.35 -12.45
C GLY A 171 -5.30 -4.74 -11.95
N LYS A 172 -4.74 -5.82 -12.53
CA LYS A 172 -4.99 -7.21 -12.09
C LYS A 172 -3.78 -7.77 -11.36
N ILE A 173 -3.98 -8.36 -10.18
CA ILE A 173 -2.90 -9.02 -9.44
C ILE A 173 -2.41 -10.25 -10.21
N THR A 174 -1.09 -10.29 -10.47
CA THR A 174 -0.37 -11.39 -11.13
C THR A 174 0.54 -12.17 -10.18
N GLY A 175 0.70 -11.71 -8.94
CA GLY A 175 1.33 -12.49 -7.87
C GLY A 175 1.71 -11.67 -6.65
N VAL A 176 2.34 -12.34 -5.68
CA VAL A 176 2.86 -11.75 -4.44
C VAL A 176 4.16 -12.42 -4.02
N ILE A 177 5.09 -11.64 -3.48
CA ILE A 177 6.26 -12.09 -2.72
C ILE A 177 6.24 -11.39 -1.37
N CYS A 178 6.47 -12.13 -0.28
CA CYS A 178 6.64 -11.58 1.06
C CYS A 178 8.00 -11.96 1.59
N PHE A 179 8.63 -11.03 2.29
CA PHE A 179 9.97 -11.16 2.85
C PHE A 179 9.91 -10.97 4.37
N ALA A 180 10.90 -11.51 5.09
CA ALA A 180 11.16 -11.18 6.49
C ALA A 180 12.11 -9.97 6.60
N LYS A 181 12.28 -9.42 7.80
CA LYS A 181 13.14 -8.24 8.05
C LYS A 181 14.61 -8.43 7.62
N ASP A 182 15.09 -9.66 7.54
CA ASP A 182 16.43 -10.03 7.07
C ASP A 182 16.55 -10.19 5.54
N GLY A 183 15.43 -10.04 4.80
CA GLY A 183 15.35 -10.20 3.35
C GLY A 183 15.08 -11.63 2.88
N SER A 184 14.95 -12.62 3.78
CA SER A 184 14.56 -13.99 3.40
C SER A 184 13.11 -14.05 2.94
N ILE A 185 12.77 -14.93 1.99
CA ILE A 185 11.41 -15.05 1.45
C ILE A 185 10.54 -15.88 2.39
N LEU A 186 9.44 -15.28 2.88
CA LEU A 186 8.39 -15.94 3.67
C LEU A 186 7.35 -16.64 2.78
N HIS A 187 7.01 -16.02 1.64
CA HIS A 187 6.03 -16.55 0.69
C HIS A 187 6.31 -16.02 -0.72
N LYS A 188 6.03 -16.85 -1.74
CA LYS A 188 6.04 -16.44 -3.14
C LYS A 188 4.96 -17.20 -3.88
N SER A 189 4.10 -16.48 -4.61
CA SER A 189 3.03 -17.06 -5.41
C SER A 189 2.81 -16.24 -6.68
N ILE A 190 3.00 -16.87 -7.84
CA ILE A 190 2.67 -16.30 -9.15
C ILE A 190 1.28 -16.79 -9.55
N PHE A 191 0.40 -15.90 -9.98
CA PHE A 191 -1.01 -16.20 -10.25
C PHE A 191 -1.21 -16.54 -11.72
N ASN A 192 -1.28 -17.83 -12.04
CA ASN A 192 -1.60 -18.28 -13.40
C ASN A 192 -3.07 -17.98 -13.72
N ASN A 193 -3.33 -17.18 -14.75
CA ASN A 193 -4.67 -16.66 -15.10
C ASN A 193 -5.42 -16.08 -13.90
N GLY A 194 -4.71 -15.33 -13.05
CA GLY A 194 -5.29 -14.70 -11.86
C GLY A 194 -5.71 -15.69 -10.77
N THR A 195 -5.19 -16.92 -10.81
CA THR A 195 -5.46 -17.96 -9.82
C THR A 195 -4.20 -18.29 -9.05
N GLY A 196 -4.25 -18.19 -7.72
CA GLY A 196 -3.09 -18.45 -6.86
C GLY A 196 -3.39 -18.23 -5.37
N ILE A 197 -2.43 -18.60 -4.52
CA ILE A 197 -2.56 -18.49 -3.07
C ILE A 197 -1.98 -17.16 -2.59
N TRP A 198 -2.81 -16.40 -1.91
CA TRP A 198 -2.42 -15.16 -1.26
C TRP A 198 -2.03 -15.43 0.19
N LYS A 199 -0.91 -14.85 0.60
CA LYS A 199 -0.52 -14.72 2.01
C LYS A 199 0.15 -13.37 2.20
N LEU A 200 -0.11 -12.74 3.34
CA LEU A 200 0.63 -11.59 3.87
C LEU A 200 1.05 -11.87 5.31
N TYR A 201 2.05 -11.13 5.79
CA TYR A 201 2.69 -11.36 7.08
C TYR A 201 2.84 -10.07 7.88
N TRP A 202 2.73 -10.19 9.20
CA TRP A 202 3.03 -9.15 10.17
C TRP A 202 4.54 -8.87 10.26
N GLU A 203 4.89 -7.76 10.91
CA GLU A 203 6.28 -7.33 11.16
C GLU A 203 7.12 -8.39 11.88
N ASN A 204 6.49 -9.17 12.77
CA ASN A 204 7.08 -10.23 13.55
C ASN A 204 7.18 -11.58 12.81
N GLY A 205 6.70 -11.66 11.55
CA GLY A 205 6.69 -12.89 10.75
C GLY A 205 5.46 -13.79 10.94
N ASN A 206 4.51 -13.42 11.81
CA ASN A 206 3.23 -14.14 11.90
C ASN A 206 2.38 -13.91 10.64
N LEU A 207 1.52 -14.86 10.30
CA LEU A 207 0.58 -14.71 9.19
C LEU A 207 -0.41 -13.57 9.51
N LEU A 208 -0.68 -12.69 8.55
CA LEU A 208 -1.60 -11.54 8.66
C LEU A 208 -2.91 -11.82 7.92
N GLU A 209 -2.82 -12.23 6.67
CA GLU A 209 -3.96 -12.64 5.84
C GLU A 209 -3.57 -13.86 5.01
N THR A 210 -4.51 -14.77 4.78
CA THR A 210 -4.38 -15.83 3.78
C THR A 210 -5.69 -16.04 3.04
N GLY A 211 -5.59 -16.42 1.77
CA GLY A 211 -6.75 -16.78 0.96
C GLY A 211 -6.36 -17.26 -0.43
N LYS A 212 -7.35 -17.35 -1.31
CA LYS A 212 -7.17 -17.75 -2.70
C LYS A 212 -7.77 -16.69 -3.63
N TYR A 213 -7.03 -16.36 -4.69
CA TYR A 213 -7.62 -15.77 -5.88
C TYR A 213 -7.98 -16.87 -6.88
N THR A 214 -9.14 -16.73 -7.51
CA THR A 214 -9.58 -17.51 -8.68
C THR A 214 -10.00 -16.52 -9.76
N ASN A 215 -9.47 -16.64 -10.99
CA ASN A 215 -9.81 -15.76 -12.12
C ASN A 215 -9.73 -14.25 -11.79
N PHE A 216 -8.65 -13.82 -11.13
CA PHE A 216 -8.37 -12.45 -10.70
C PHE A 216 -9.31 -11.90 -9.62
N ARG A 217 -9.98 -12.76 -8.83
CA ARG A 217 -10.90 -12.33 -7.76
C ARG A 217 -10.72 -13.14 -6.48
N LYS A 218 -10.91 -12.52 -5.31
CA LYS A 218 -10.97 -13.22 -4.01
C LYS A 218 -12.07 -14.30 -4.06
N ASP A 219 -11.72 -15.52 -3.66
CA ASP A 219 -12.60 -16.68 -3.77
C ASP A 219 -12.34 -17.70 -2.64
N GLY A 220 -13.40 -18.37 -2.19
CA GLY A 220 -13.36 -19.30 -1.07
C GLY A 220 -13.16 -18.62 0.30
N ILE A 221 -12.58 -19.36 1.25
CA ILE A 221 -12.35 -18.88 2.61
C ILE A 221 -11.06 -18.07 2.69
N TRP A 222 -11.20 -16.85 3.17
CA TRP A 222 -10.14 -15.93 3.56
C TRP A 222 -10.08 -15.84 5.08
N LYS A 223 -8.87 -15.69 5.63
CA LYS A 223 -8.66 -15.54 7.08
C LYS A 223 -7.72 -14.39 7.35
N LYS A 224 -8.08 -13.58 8.34
CA LYS A 224 -7.23 -12.55 8.94
C LYS A 224 -6.83 -12.96 10.34
N TYR A 225 -5.66 -12.53 10.77
CA TYR A 225 -5.06 -12.86 12.05
C TYR A 225 -4.49 -11.61 12.69
N ASN A 226 -4.62 -11.51 14.01
CA ASN A 226 -3.97 -10.46 14.79
C ASN A 226 -2.44 -10.66 14.79
N GLU A 227 -1.69 -9.64 15.20
CA GLU A 227 -0.22 -9.69 15.26
C GLU A 227 0.31 -10.81 16.19
N ASP A 228 -0.45 -11.20 17.22
CA ASP A 228 -0.11 -12.33 18.10
C ASP A 228 -0.36 -13.72 17.46
N GLY A 229 -0.95 -13.78 16.26
CA GLY A 229 -1.29 -15.00 15.53
C GLY A 229 -2.67 -15.58 15.87
N SER A 230 -3.45 -14.95 16.76
CA SER A 230 -4.85 -15.31 16.98
C SER A 230 -5.69 -15.01 15.73
N LEU A 231 -6.73 -15.82 15.49
CA LEU A 231 -7.65 -15.61 14.36
C LEU A 231 -8.50 -14.35 14.64
N GLU A 232 -8.37 -13.33 13.80
CA GLU A 232 -9.16 -12.09 13.91
C GLU A 232 -10.53 -12.29 13.26
N SER A 233 -10.55 -12.74 12.01
CA SER A 233 -11.79 -12.99 11.29
C SER A 233 -11.63 -14.03 10.16
N THR A 234 -12.76 -14.60 9.76
CA THR A 234 -12.91 -15.48 8.60
C THR A 234 -13.94 -14.88 7.65
N LEU A 235 -13.58 -14.72 6.38
CA LEU A 235 -14.41 -14.14 5.34
C LEU A 235 -14.67 -15.17 4.23
N GLU A 236 -15.93 -15.40 3.87
CA GLU A 236 -16.30 -16.25 2.73
C GLU A 236 -16.53 -15.39 1.49
N TYR A 237 -15.73 -15.61 0.45
CA TYR A 237 -15.87 -14.96 -0.85
C TYR A 237 -16.34 -15.94 -1.93
N ARG A 238 -17.10 -15.42 -2.90
CA ARG A 238 -17.41 -16.12 -4.15
C ARG A 238 -17.31 -15.17 -5.33
N ASN A 239 -16.43 -15.45 -6.28
CA ASN A 239 -16.20 -14.61 -7.47
C ASN A 239 -15.97 -13.12 -7.14
N GLY A 240 -15.23 -12.83 -6.06
CA GLY A 240 -14.93 -11.47 -5.59
C GLY A 240 -15.97 -10.84 -4.65
N LYS A 241 -17.17 -11.42 -4.52
CA LYS A 241 -18.20 -10.91 -3.61
C LYS A 241 -18.04 -11.54 -2.23
N LEU A 242 -17.95 -10.71 -1.19
CA LEU A 242 -18.08 -11.14 0.21
C LEU A 242 -19.50 -11.65 0.46
N LEU A 243 -19.62 -12.87 0.98
CA LEU A 243 -20.89 -13.51 1.34
C LEU A 243 -21.14 -13.49 2.85
N LYS A 244 -20.08 -13.69 3.63
CA LYS A 244 -20.14 -13.77 5.10
C LYS A 244 -18.81 -13.36 5.70
N GLU A 245 -18.87 -12.68 6.85
CA GLU A 245 -17.74 -12.45 7.75
C GLU A 245 -18.08 -13.05 9.12
N THR A 246 -17.06 -13.49 9.86
CA THR A 246 -17.20 -14.04 11.22
C THR A 246 -15.94 -13.73 11.99
N TRP A 247 -16.08 -13.02 13.10
CA TRP A 247 -14.99 -12.63 14.00
C TRP A 247 -14.62 -13.79 14.93
N GLY A 248 -13.36 -13.84 15.35
CA GLY A 248 -12.80 -14.82 16.29
C GLY A 248 -13.15 -14.56 17.75
#